data_AF-A0A2V8DAL7-F1
#
_entry.id   AF-A0A2V8DAL7-F1
#
_cell.length_a   1.000
_cell.length_b   1.000
_cell.length_c   1.000
_cell.angle_alpha   90.00
_cell.angle_beta   90.00
_cell.angle_gamma   90.00
#
_symmetry.space_group_name_H-M   'P 1'
#
loop_
_entity.id
_entity.type
_entity.pdbx_description
1 polymer ?
#
loop_
_entity_poly.entity_id
_entity_poly.type
_entity_poly.pdbx_seq_one_letter_code
_entity_poly.pdbx_strand_id
1 'polypeptide(L)' 'MVPVGAFEFEGWRRAARSFDQMALMAVAPAILTGAGDPERLDAARVSASLFPMLGIEKTSRCDHERVRAVA' A
#
# COMPACT_ATOMS: atom_id res chain seq x y z
N MET A 1 1.16 1.07 17.45
CA MET A 1 1.99 1.71 16.41
C MET A 1 1.69 3.19 16.41
N VAL A 2 2.68 4.05 16.57
CA VAL A 2 2.51 5.52 16.51
C VAL A 2 2.66 5.96 15.05
N PRO A 3 1.73 6.77 14.51
CA PRO A 3 1.84 7.23 13.13
C PRO A 3 3.06 8.15 12.95
N VAL A 4 3.81 7.93 11.87
CA VAL A 4 4.92 8.79 11.44
C VAL A 4 4.38 9.78 10.43
N GLY A 5 4.71 11.06 10.59
CA GLY A 5 4.35 12.09 9.63
C GLY A 5 5.11 11.94 8.31
N ALA A 6 4.50 12.42 7.22
CA ALA A 6 5.10 12.28 5.89
C ALA A 6 6.45 13.02 5.78
N PHE A 7 6.61 14.13 6.48
CA PHE A 7 7.83 14.92 6.47
C PHE A 7 8.98 14.20 7.18
N GLU A 8 8.72 13.62 8.35
CA GLU A 8 9.70 12.86 9.13
C GLU A 8 10.19 11.64 8.35
N PHE A 9 9.26 10.90 7.74
CA PHE A 9 9.59 9.75 6.89
C PHE A 9 10.51 10.16 5.73
N GLU A 10 10.19 11.25 5.01
CA GLU A 10 11.02 11.74 3.92
C GLU A 10 12.41 12.20 4.39
N GLY A 11 12.50 12.82 5.57
CA GLY A 11 13.77 13.17 6.20
C GLY A 11 14.64 11.93 6.44
N TRP A 12 14.08 10.90 7.07
CA TRP A 12 14.79 9.64 7.32
C TRP A 12 15.18 8.93 6.02
N ARG A 13 14.27 8.87 5.04
CA ARG A 13 14.52 8.24 3.74
C ARG A 13 15.70 8.87 3.01
N ARG A 14 15.89 10.19 3.13
CA ARG A 14 17.03 10.91 2.52
C ARG A 14 18.33 10.73 3.30
N ALA A 15 18.25 10.66 4.64
CA ALA A 15 19.41 10.58 5.51
C ALA A 15 19.95 9.15 5.67
N ALA A 16 19.09 8.13 5.55
CA ALA A 16 19.49 6.73 5.69
C ALA A 16 20.34 6.28 4.50
N ARG A 17 21.62 5.98 4.76
CA ARG A 17 22.59 5.52 3.75
C ARG A 17 22.95 4.04 3.85
N SER A 18 22.57 3.39 4.95
CA SER A 18 22.87 1.98 5.23
C SER A 18 21.88 1.00 4.61
N PHE A 19 20.73 1.48 4.16
CA PHE A 19 19.67 0.67 3.56
C PHE A 19 19.53 1.00 2.08
N ASP A 20 19.32 -0.02 1.26
CA ASP A 20 19.08 0.14 -0.17
C ASP A 20 17.70 0.76 -0.44
N GLN A 21 16.69 0.36 0.33
CA GLN A 21 15.33 0.88 0.24
C GLN A 21 14.69 1.13 1.61
N MET A 22 13.72 2.04 1.63
CA MET A 22 12.87 2.32 2.77
C MET A 22 11.43 2.49 2.31
N ALA A 23 10.48 1.96 3.09
CA ALA A 23 9.06 2.02 2.80
C ALA A 23 8.27 2.49 4.01
N LEU A 24 7.14 3.17 3.74
CA LEU A 24 6.16 3.55 4.74
C LEU A 24 5.00 2.55 4.70
N MET A 25 4.49 2.16 5.87
CA MET A 25 3.31 1.33 6.02
C MET A 25 2.41 1.89 7.12
N ALA A 26 1.12 2.00 6.84
CA ALA A 26 0.10 2.37 7.81
C ALA A 26 -1.07 1.38 7.73
N VAL A 27 -1.47 0.85 8.89
CA VAL A 27 -2.69 0.03 9.00
C VAL A 27 -3.87 0.91 8.62
N ALA A 28 -4.63 0.47 7.63
CA ALA A 28 -5.71 1.24 7.03
C ALA A 28 -6.83 0.28 6.61
N PRO A 29 -7.62 -0.25 7.58
CA PRO A 29 -8.75 -1.12 7.25
C PRO A 29 -9.70 -0.39 6.30
N ALA A 30 -10.23 -1.14 5.35
CA ALA A 30 -11.13 -0.61 4.32
C ALA A 30 -12.46 -1.34 4.39
N ILE A 31 -13.54 -0.63 4.09
CA ILE A 31 -14.84 -1.25 3.83
C ILE A 31 -14.96 -1.38 2.32
N LEU A 32 -14.99 -2.61 1.84
CA LEU A 32 -15.27 -2.93 0.45
C LEU A 32 -16.79 -2.92 0.27
N THR A 33 -17.27 -2.11 -0.67
CA THR A 33 -18.68 -2.05 -1.06
C THR A 33 -18.81 -2.47 -2.53
N GLY A 34 -19.99 -2.99 -2.92
CA GLY A 34 -20.25 -3.54 -4.24
C GLY A 34 -21.70 -4.02 -4.39
N ALA A 35 -21.94 -5.06 -5.19
CA ALA A 35 -23.28 -5.66 -5.36
C ALA A 35 -23.81 -6.31 -4.08
N GLY A 36 -22.88 -6.84 -3.27
CA GLY A 36 -23.16 -7.60 -2.06
C GLY A 36 -23.09 -6.77 -0.79
N ASP A 37 -23.17 -7.47 0.34
CA ASP A 37 -23.05 -6.86 1.65
C ASP A 37 -21.65 -6.25 1.85
N PRO A 38 -21.55 -5.08 2.52
CA PRO A 38 -20.26 -4.46 2.81
C PRO A 38 -19.35 -5.40 3.63
N GLU A 39 -18.12 -5.58 3.17
CA GLU A 39 -17.12 -6.39 3.84
C GLU A 39 -16.00 -5.52 4.41
N ARG A 40 -15.61 -5.78 5.66
CA ARG A 40 -14.44 -5.13 6.26
C ARG A 40 -13.19 -5.92 5.91
N LEU A 41 -12.29 -5.30 5.16
CA LEU A 41 -11.00 -5.85 4.79
C LEU A 41 -9.90 -5.35 5.71
N ASP A 42 -9.03 -6.27 6.12
CA ASP A 42 -7.75 -5.92 6.74
C ASP A 42 -6.79 -5.46 5.63
N ALA A 43 -6.46 -4.17 5.66
CA ALA A 43 -5.67 -3.53 4.62
C ALA A 43 -4.62 -2.58 5.21
N ALA A 44 -3.61 -2.26 4.40
CA ALA A 44 -2.57 -1.31 4.72
C ALA A 44 -2.33 -0.36 3.54
N ARG A 45 -2.04 0.90 3.85
CA ARG A 45 -1.49 1.86 2.88
C ARG A 45 0.02 1.78 2.95
N VAL A 46 0.66 1.61 1.80
CA VAL A 46 2.11 1.43 1.70
C VAL A 46 2.69 2.36 0.63
N SER A 47 3.93 2.79 0.81
CA SER A 47 4.68 3.45 -0.27
C SER A 47 5.01 2.45 -1.38
N ALA A 48 5.13 2.93 -2.61
CA ALA A 48 5.39 2.08 -3.77
C ALA A 48 6.72 1.30 -3.68
N SER A 49 7.67 1.75 -2.85
CA SER A 49 8.95 1.07 -2.60
C SER A 49 8.82 -0.26 -1.86
N LEU A 50 7.69 -0.55 -1.20
CA LEU A 50 7.51 -1.84 -0.53
C LEU A 50 7.46 -3.01 -1.53
N PHE A 51 6.87 -2.82 -2.70
CA PHE A 51 6.73 -3.89 -3.70
C PHE A 51 8.08 -4.43 -4.19
N PRO A 52 9.01 -3.60 -4.73
CA PRO A 52 10.32 -4.09 -5.13
C PRO A 52 11.15 -4.60 -3.94
N MET A 53 10.98 -4.04 -2.73
CA MET A 53 11.61 -4.56 -1.51
C MET A 53 11.20 -6.02 -1.21
N LEU A 54 9.97 -6.41 -1.54
CA LEU A 54 9.46 -7.77 -1.44
C LEU A 54 9.73 -8.63 -2.69
N GLY A 55 10.48 -8.11 -3.67
CA GLY A 55 10.71 -8.79 -4.95
C GLY A 55 9.49 -8.87 -5.86
N ILE A 56 8.45 -8.08 -5.59
CA ILE A 56 7.23 -8.03 -6.41
C ILE A 56 7.47 -7.08 -7.58
N GLU A 57 7.56 -7.62 -8.78
CA GLU A 57 7.58 -6.82 -10.00
C GLU A 57 6.20 -6.18 -10.26
N LYS A 58 6.19 -4.94 -10.77
CA LYS A 58 4.97 -4.23 -11.17
C LYS A 58 4.34 -4.88 -12.41
N THR A 59 3.74 -6.06 -12.26
CA THR A 59 2.92 -6.70 -13.29
C THR A 59 1.50 -6.82 -12.76
N SER A 60 0.75 -5.75 -12.88
CA SER A 60 -0.70 -5.85 -12.97
C SER A 60 -1.16 -4.81 -13.98
N ARG A 61 -1.29 -5.23 -15.23
CA ARG A 61 -2.21 -4.58 -16.18
C ARG A 61 -3.57 -4.60 -15.47
N CYS A 62 -4.07 -3.43 -15.09
CA CYS A 62 -5.42 -3.30 -14.55
C CYS A 62 -6.39 -3.49 -15.72
N ASP A 63 -6.86 -4.72 -15.90
CA ASP A 63 -7.90 -5.03 -16.86
C ASP A 63 -9.24 -4.64 -16.23
N HIS A 64 -9.71 -3.44 -16.58
CA HIS A 64 -10.89 -2.79 -15.98
C HIS A 64 -12.18 -3.63 -16.09
N GLU A 65 -12.20 -4.64 -16.98
CA GLU A 65 -13.34 -5.52 -17.21
C GLU A 65 -13.60 -6.50 -16.05
N ARG A 66 -12.56 -6.93 -15.31
CA ARG A 66 -12.71 -7.90 -14.22
C ARG A 66 -13.24 -7.30 -12.91
N VAL A 67 -13.10 -5.99 -12.70
CA VAL A 67 -13.54 -5.31 -11.48
C VAL A 67 -15.07 -5.12 -11.45
N ARG A 68 -15.74 -5.15 -12.61
CA ARG A 68 -17.20 -4.96 -12.70
C ARG A 68 -18.03 -6.21 -12.41
N ALA A 69 -17.43 -7.40 -12.37
CA ALA A 69 -18.18 -8.66 -12.21
C ALA A 69 -18.62 -8.96 -10.75
N VAL A 70 -18.35 -8.05 -9.81
CA VAL A 70 -18.73 -8.14 -8.39
C VAL A 70 -19.64 -6.97 -7.98
N ALA A 71 -20.16 -6.22 -8.95
CA ALA A 71 -21.15 -5.14 -8.79
C ALA A 71 -22.51 -5.56 -9.36
#